data_AF-A0AAU3YKG7-F1
#
_entry.id   AF-A0AAU3YKG7-F1
#
_cell.length_a   1.000
_cell.length_b   1.000
_cell.length_c   1.000
_cell.angle_alpha   90.00
_cell.angle_beta   90.00
_cell.angle_gamma   90.00
#
_symmetry.space_group_name_H-M   'P 1'
#
loop_
_entity.id
_entity.type
_entity.pdbx_description
1 polymer ?
#
loop_
_entity_poly.entity_id
_entity_poly.type
_entity_poly.pdbx_seq_one_letter_code
_entity_poly.pdbx_strand_id
1 'polypeptide(L)'
;MGIGLLFGAQSCIKAISSTFDNPGGSETSPASTAASCPDRIANELPSGDGAELVEAFRTDNKQITLCRTEAGKLYYFGEWSDHREAGISMPAKRTDDGYEASNPPYRYDIHDDTVTIYKSGTRIGQEEVTPEPSPE
;
A
#
# COMPACT_ATOMS: atom_id res chain seq x y z
N MET A 1 -54.45 36.02 -37.67
CA MET A 1 -53.20 35.99 -38.48
C MET A 1 -52.25 35.03 -37.78
N GLY A 2 -51.76 33.90 -38.29
CA GLY A 2 -52.05 33.02 -39.45
C GLY A 2 -51.18 31.75 -39.25
N ILE A 3 -51.71 30.52 -39.30
CA ILE A 3 -51.66 29.57 -40.46
C ILE A 3 -50.28 29.64 -41.17
N GLY A 4 -49.35 28.67 -41.11
CA GLY A 4 -49.35 27.25 -41.57
C GLY A 4 -48.19 27.09 -42.60
N LEU A 5 -47.55 25.95 -42.92
CA LEU A 5 -47.61 24.49 -42.63
C LEU A 5 -46.14 23.98 -42.39
N LEU A 6 -45.77 22.82 -41.83
CA LEU A 6 -46.11 21.38 -42.00
C LEU A 6 -45.51 20.66 -43.24
N PHE A 7 -45.22 19.35 -43.07
CA PHE A 7 -44.56 18.35 -43.95
C PHE A 7 -43.00 18.36 -44.00
N GLY A 8 -42.29 17.23 -43.88
CA GLY A 8 -42.77 15.87 -43.58
C GLY A 8 -41.66 14.81 -43.38
N ALA A 9 -41.89 13.95 -42.39
CA ALA A 9 -41.34 12.61 -42.06
C ALA A 9 -40.28 11.91 -42.94
N GLN A 10 -39.37 11.20 -42.26
CA GLN A 10 -39.17 9.77 -42.51
C GLN A 10 -38.93 8.99 -41.21
N SER A 11 -39.72 7.94 -41.00
CA SER A 11 -39.68 7.07 -39.83
C SER A 11 -38.75 5.87 -40.03
N CYS A 12 -38.17 5.38 -38.94
CA CYS A 12 -37.93 3.95 -38.75
C CYS A 12 -38.09 3.59 -37.27
N ILE A 13 -39.32 3.24 -36.88
CA ILE A 13 -39.61 2.68 -35.55
C ILE A 13 -39.00 1.27 -35.53
N LYS A 14 -38.08 1.00 -34.60
CA LYS A 14 -37.79 -0.36 -34.11
C LYS A 14 -38.19 -0.47 -32.66
N ALA A 15 -38.70 -1.66 -32.32
CA ALA A 15 -39.65 -1.81 -31.23
C ALA A 15 -39.04 -1.71 -29.82
N ILE A 16 -39.87 -1.22 -28.91
CA ILE A 16 -39.77 -1.42 -27.48
C ILE A 16 -39.85 -2.92 -27.12
N SER A 17 -38.83 -3.41 -26.43
CA SER A 17 -38.91 -4.58 -25.54
C SER A 17 -38.20 -4.21 -24.25
N SER A 18 -38.94 -4.03 -23.17
CA SER A 18 -38.37 -3.78 -21.86
C SER A 18 -37.63 -5.03 -21.36
N THR A 19 -36.37 -4.89 -20.99
CA THR A 19 -35.69 -5.89 -20.15
C THR A 19 -34.82 -5.14 -19.16
N PHE A 20 -35.24 -5.15 -17.90
CA PHE A 20 -34.41 -4.74 -16.78
C PHE A 20 -33.44 -5.89 -16.48
N ASP A 21 -32.31 -5.90 -17.18
CA ASP A 21 -31.13 -6.64 -16.75
C ASP A 21 -29.97 -5.66 -16.68
N ASN A 22 -29.67 -5.23 -15.46
CA ASN A 22 -28.43 -4.55 -15.13
C ASN A 22 -27.47 -5.64 -14.60
N PRO A 23 -26.74 -6.37 -15.46
CA PRO A 23 -25.64 -7.19 -14.97
C PRO A 23 -24.68 -6.23 -14.28
N GLY A 24 -24.42 -6.47 -13.00
CA GLY A 24 -23.55 -5.63 -12.21
C GLY A 24 -22.22 -5.50 -12.93
N GLY A 25 -21.94 -4.31 -13.45
CA GLY A 25 -20.60 -3.85 -13.75
C GLY A 25 -19.85 -3.71 -12.44
N SER A 26 -19.51 -4.85 -11.84
CA SER A 26 -18.43 -4.91 -10.87
C SER A 26 -17.21 -4.38 -11.61
N GLU A 27 -16.88 -3.12 -11.37
CA GLU A 27 -15.56 -2.60 -11.64
C GLU A 27 -14.59 -3.37 -10.74
N THR A 28 -14.21 -4.56 -11.21
CA THR A 28 -13.05 -5.29 -10.71
C THR A 28 -11.86 -4.43 -11.05
N SER A 29 -11.61 -3.43 -10.20
CA SER A 29 -10.32 -2.76 -10.11
C SER A 29 -9.26 -3.86 -10.13
N PRO A 30 -8.32 -3.84 -11.09
CA PRO A 30 -7.39 -4.94 -11.26
C PRO A 30 -6.67 -5.15 -9.93
N ALA A 31 -6.87 -6.32 -9.33
CA ALA A 31 -6.18 -6.68 -8.10
C ALA A 31 -4.68 -6.63 -8.40
N SER A 32 -4.04 -5.54 -7.98
CA SER A 32 -2.60 -5.38 -8.12
C SER A 32 -1.98 -6.53 -7.34
N THR A 33 -1.32 -7.44 -8.06
CA THR A 33 -0.60 -8.54 -7.43
C THR A 33 0.40 -7.91 -6.47
N ALA A 34 0.23 -8.18 -5.17
CA ALA A 34 1.18 -7.69 -4.17
C ALA A 34 2.57 -8.16 -4.56
N ALA A 35 3.55 -7.25 -4.52
CA ALA A 35 4.94 -7.64 -4.74
C ALA A 35 5.37 -8.62 -3.63
N SER A 36 6.22 -9.57 -3.94
CA SER A 36 6.81 -10.44 -2.92
C SER A 36 7.77 -9.63 -2.04
N CYS A 37 7.81 -9.93 -0.75
CA CYS A 37 8.89 -9.49 0.12
C CYS A 37 10.22 -10.04 -0.42
N PRO A 38 11.31 -9.26 -0.50
CA PRO A 38 12.59 -9.77 -1.00
C PRO A 38 13.04 -10.99 -0.18
N ASP A 39 13.46 -12.08 -0.84
CA ASP A 39 13.79 -13.35 -0.17
C ASP A 39 14.79 -13.16 0.99
N ARG A 40 15.79 -12.29 0.79
CA ARG A 40 16.77 -11.92 1.82
C ARG A 40 16.09 -11.39 3.09
N ILE A 41 15.13 -10.48 2.94
CA ILE A 41 14.40 -9.86 4.04
C ILE A 41 13.41 -10.85 4.65
N ALA A 42 12.68 -11.59 3.81
CA ALA A 42 11.72 -12.61 4.23
C ALA A 42 12.34 -13.66 5.17
N ASN A 43 13.56 -14.12 4.88
CA ASN A 43 14.31 -15.07 5.72
C ASN A 43 14.64 -14.53 7.13
N GLU A 44 14.68 -13.22 7.33
CA GLU A 44 14.91 -12.58 8.64
C GLU A 44 13.61 -12.33 9.45
N LEU A 45 12.44 -12.66 8.87
CA LEU A 45 11.13 -12.47 9.51
C LEU A 45 10.61 -13.76 10.16
N PRO A 46 9.99 -13.68 11.35
CA PRO A 46 9.28 -14.82 11.92
C PRO A 46 8.12 -15.27 11.02
N SER A 47 8.25 -16.46 10.42
CA SER A 47 7.32 -16.99 9.39
C SER A 47 7.22 -16.09 8.15
N GLY A 48 8.38 -15.62 7.65
CA GLY A 48 8.47 -14.77 6.45
C GLY A 48 8.35 -15.47 5.11
N ASP A 49 8.40 -16.80 5.03
CA ASP A 49 8.17 -17.55 3.79
C ASP A 49 6.85 -17.12 3.13
N GLY A 50 6.90 -16.75 1.85
CA GLY A 50 5.73 -16.27 1.11
C GLY A 50 5.21 -14.88 1.51
N ALA A 51 5.95 -14.11 2.32
CA ALA A 51 5.52 -12.77 2.73
C ALA A 51 5.36 -11.80 1.55
N GLU A 52 4.35 -10.94 1.65
CA GLU A 52 4.07 -9.84 0.72
C GLU A 52 4.86 -8.59 1.13
N LEU A 53 5.45 -7.89 0.17
CA LEU A 53 5.91 -6.52 0.34
C LEU A 53 4.68 -5.61 0.45
N VAL A 54 4.55 -4.91 1.57
CA VAL A 54 3.48 -3.93 1.80
C VAL A 54 3.92 -2.55 1.35
N GLU A 55 5.10 -2.13 1.79
CA GLU A 55 5.69 -0.83 1.48
C GLU A 55 7.18 -0.85 1.84
N ALA A 56 7.99 0.01 1.22
CA ALA A 56 9.37 0.21 1.63
C ALA A 56 9.78 1.66 1.42
N PHE A 57 10.81 2.07 2.16
CA PHE A 57 11.29 3.43 2.22
C PHE A 57 12.82 3.47 2.33
N ARG A 58 13.40 4.61 1.97
CA ARG A 58 14.80 4.95 2.23
C ARG A 58 14.91 6.28 2.97
N THR A 59 15.88 6.36 3.88
CA THR A 59 16.42 7.62 4.43
C THR A 59 17.81 7.86 3.83
N ASP A 60 18.51 8.91 4.25
CA ASP A 60 19.92 9.19 3.87
C ASP A 60 20.85 7.97 3.96
N ASN A 61 20.60 7.04 4.89
CA ASN A 61 21.46 5.88 5.11
C ASN A 61 20.76 4.61 5.61
N LYS A 62 19.41 4.59 5.68
CA LYS A 62 18.63 3.38 6.00
C LYS A 62 17.77 2.93 4.82
N GLN A 63 17.53 1.64 4.78
CA GLN A 63 16.39 1.03 4.09
C GLN A 63 15.41 0.52 5.14
N ILE A 64 14.12 0.75 4.91
CA ILE A 64 13.00 0.27 5.74
C ILE A 64 12.10 -0.55 4.83
N THR A 65 11.83 -1.79 5.19
CA THR A 65 10.92 -2.66 4.43
C THR A 65 9.83 -3.18 5.34
N LEU A 66 8.57 -2.99 4.93
CA LEU A 66 7.39 -3.51 5.61
C LEU A 66 6.87 -4.72 4.83
N CYS A 67 6.91 -5.90 5.45
CA CYS A 67 6.39 -7.12 4.85
C CYS A 67 5.30 -7.76 5.71
N ARG A 68 4.28 -8.33 5.06
CA ARG A 68 3.17 -9.05 5.71
C ARG A 68 3.33 -10.55 5.45
N THR A 69 3.37 -11.34 6.51
CA THR A 69 3.39 -12.81 6.38
C THR A 69 2.03 -13.35 5.91
N GLU A 70 1.97 -14.58 5.40
CA GLU A 70 0.70 -15.24 5.01
C GLU A 70 -0.33 -15.26 6.17
N ALA A 71 0.14 -15.29 7.42
CA ALA A 71 -0.69 -15.21 8.62
C ALA A 71 -1.20 -13.78 8.95
N GLY A 72 -0.99 -12.81 8.06
CA GLY A 72 -1.43 -11.42 8.18
C GLY A 72 -0.60 -10.55 9.13
N LYS A 73 0.51 -11.04 9.68
CA LYS A 73 1.36 -10.26 10.61
C LYS A 73 2.26 -9.32 9.83
N LEU A 74 2.26 -8.04 10.20
CA LEU A 74 3.16 -7.05 9.63
C LEU A 74 4.47 -7.00 10.42
N TYR A 75 5.59 -7.00 9.70
CA TYR A 75 6.93 -6.80 10.24
C TYR A 75 7.61 -5.64 9.54
N TYR A 76 8.35 -4.87 10.34
CA TYR A 76 9.31 -3.87 9.88
C TYR A 76 10.69 -4.52 9.88
N PHE A 77 11.43 -4.37 8.79
CA PHE A 77 12.85 -4.68 8.70
C PHE A 77 13.60 -3.38 8.42
N GLY A 78 14.45 -2.96 9.35
CA GLY A 78 15.27 -1.76 9.20
C GLY A 78 16.74 -2.12 9.14
N GLU A 79 17.45 -1.58 8.16
CA GLU A 79 18.88 -1.83 7.95
C GLU A 79 19.60 -0.60 7.39
N TRP A 80 20.93 -0.64 7.36
CA TRP A 80 21.72 0.37 6.66
C TRP A 80 21.74 0.11 5.16
N SER A 81 21.65 1.16 4.35
CA SER A 81 21.65 1.07 2.88
C SER A 81 22.97 0.57 2.27
N ASP A 82 24.03 0.45 3.08
CA ASP A 82 25.32 -0.16 2.70
C ASP A 82 25.53 -1.56 3.33
N HIS A 83 24.50 -2.09 4.02
CA HIS A 83 24.47 -3.39 4.69
C HIS A 83 25.65 -3.68 5.66
N ARG A 84 26.28 -2.63 6.21
CA ARG A 84 27.47 -2.77 7.08
C ARG A 84 27.21 -3.42 8.45
N GLU A 85 25.95 -3.44 8.88
CA GLU A 85 25.47 -4.17 10.05
C GLU A 85 24.23 -4.96 9.64
N ALA A 86 23.93 -6.05 10.35
CA ALA A 86 22.72 -6.83 10.13
C ALA A 86 21.46 -5.98 10.37
N GLY A 87 20.46 -6.13 9.51
CA GLY A 87 19.15 -5.52 9.71
C GLY A 87 18.41 -6.10 10.91
N ILE A 88 17.40 -5.37 11.38
CA ILE A 88 16.60 -5.76 12.54
C ILE A 88 15.14 -5.91 12.11
N SER A 89 14.61 -7.13 12.22
CA SER A 89 13.17 -7.40 12.12
C SER A 89 12.48 -7.09 13.45
N MET A 90 11.32 -6.44 13.39
CA MET A 90 10.47 -6.17 14.56
C MET A 90 8.98 -6.14 14.21
N PRO A 91 8.07 -6.48 15.14
CA PRO A 91 6.64 -6.39 14.90
C PRO A 91 6.21 -4.98 14.55
N ALA A 92 5.33 -4.86 13.56
CA ALA A 92 4.72 -3.60 13.16
C ALA A 92 3.19 -3.72 13.08
N LYS A 93 2.52 -2.58 13.03
CA LYS A 93 1.09 -2.45 12.77
C LYS A 93 0.86 -1.26 11.85
N ARG A 94 -0.21 -1.31 11.06
CA ARG A 94 -0.72 -0.13 10.35
C ARG A 94 -1.46 0.77 11.34
N THR A 95 -1.27 2.08 11.23
CA THR A 95 -2.09 3.11 11.90
C THR A 95 -3.11 3.67 10.91
N ASP A 96 -3.93 4.65 11.31
CA ASP A 96 -4.88 5.29 10.39
C ASP A 96 -4.17 6.09 9.27
N ASP A 97 -2.91 6.44 9.50
CA ASP A 97 -2.12 7.47 8.81
C ASP A 97 -0.69 7.02 8.43
N GLY A 98 -0.36 5.74 8.64
CA GLY A 98 1.00 5.21 8.43
C GLY A 98 1.24 3.88 9.13
N TYR A 99 2.39 3.76 9.81
CA TYR A 99 2.84 2.54 10.48
C TYR A 99 3.55 2.79 11.81
N GLU A 100 3.36 1.89 12.77
CA GLU A 100 4.14 1.86 14.02
C GLU A 100 4.88 0.52 14.11
N ALA A 101 6.19 0.56 14.31
CA ALA A 101 7.04 -0.59 14.61
C ALA A 101 7.60 -0.50 16.03
N SER A 102 7.68 -1.63 16.74
CA SER A 102 7.99 -1.64 18.17
C SER A 102 9.05 -2.67 18.54
N ASN A 103 10.12 -2.21 19.18
CA ASN A 103 11.17 -3.03 19.79
C ASN A 103 11.55 -2.40 21.15
N PRO A 104 10.77 -2.65 22.22
CA PRO A 104 10.90 -1.96 23.50
C PRO A 104 12.34 -1.95 24.04
N PRO A 105 12.89 -0.79 24.45
CA PRO A 105 12.20 0.47 24.74
C PRO A 105 11.95 1.39 23.54
N TYR A 106 12.27 0.96 22.31
CA TYR A 106 12.16 1.77 21.10
C TYR A 106 10.82 1.59 20.37
N ARG A 107 10.39 2.65 19.69
CA ARG A 107 9.24 2.68 18.79
C ARG A 107 9.57 3.57 17.59
N TYR A 108 9.12 3.18 16.41
CA TYR A 108 9.34 3.87 15.15
C TYR A 108 7.97 4.17 14.54
N ASP A 109 7.65 5.44 14.36
CA ASP A 109 6.37 5.88 13.82
C ASP A 109 6.65 6.47 12.44
N ILE A 110 6.14 5.83 11.38
CA ILE A 110 6.20 6.33 10.00
C ILE A 110 4.86 7.00 9.70
N HIS A 111 4.90 8.27 9.31
CA HIS A 111 3.74 9.06 8.91
C HIS A 111 4.17 10.10 7.87
N ASP A 112 3.33 10.30 6.85
CA ASP A 112 3.64 11.10 5.65
C ASP A 112 5.02 10.73 5.04
N ASP A 113 5.95 11.68 5.02
CA ASP A 113 7.32 11.57 4.50
C ASP A 113 8.37 11.45 5.62
N THR A 114 7.96 11.05 6.83
CA THR A 114 8.80 11.10 8.02
C THR A 114 8.77 9.80 8.83
N VAL A 115 9.95 9.31 9.24
CA VAL A 115 10.08 8.32 10.32
C VAL A 115 10.54 9.01 11.61
N THR A 116 9.76 8.86 12.68
CA THR A 116 10.07 9.42 14.00
C THR A 116 10.44 8.31 14.98
N ILE A 117 11.58 8.47 15.65
CA ILE A 117 12.16 7.46 16.54
C ILE A 117 11.95 7.88 18.00
N TYR A 118 11.31 7.01 18.78
CA TYR A 118 11.08 7.19 20.20
C TYR A 118 11.85 6.17 21.04
N LYS A 119 12.27 6.57 22.24
CA LYS A 119 12.78 5.69 23.30
C LYS A 119 12.04 6.01 24.60
N SER A 120 11.36 5.01 25.16
CA SER A 120 10.55 5.16 26.37
C SER A 120 9.57 6.35 26.30
N GLY A 121 8.96 6.56 25.13
CA GLY A 121 8.03 7.66 24.86
C GLY A 121 8.66 9.03 24.56
N THR A 122 9.98 9.19 24.70
CA THR A 122 10.69 10.43 24.32
C THR A 122 11.16 10.35 22.88
N ARG A 123 10.88 11.35 22.04
CA ARG A 123 11.45 11.43 20.68
C ARG A 123 12.96 11.63 20.77
N ILE A 124 13.72 10.74 20.14
CA ILE A 124 15.20 10.77 20.10
C ILE A 124 15.77 10.99 18.69
N GLY A 125 14.94 10.85 17.65
CA GLY A 125 15.34 11.06 16.26
C GLY A 125 14.13 11.28 15.35
N GLN A 126 14.40 11.85 14.18
CA GLN A 126 13.44 12.01 13.08
C GLN A 126 14.26 12.06 11.79
N GLU A 127 13.87 11.29 10.79
CA GLU A 127 14.51 11.24 9.46
C GLU A 127 13.41 11.37 8.39
N GLU A 128 13.70 12.06 7.28
CA GLU A 128 12.83 12.04 6.10
C GLU A 128 12.91 10.66 5.42
N VAL A 129 11.79 10.19 4.87
CA VAL A 129 11.68 8.94 4.12
C VAL A 129 11.14 9.18 2.71
N THR A 130 11.79 8.58 1.73
CA THR A 130 11.27 8.49 0.35
C THR A 130 10.81 7.06 0.05
N PRO A 131 9.67 6.84 -0.62
CA PRO A 131 9.24 5.50 -1.03
C PRO A 131 10.29 4.79 -1.88
N GLU A 132 10.50 3.50 -1.60
CA GLU A 132 11.39 2.60 -2.33
C GLU A 132 10.56 1.44 -2.92
N PRO A 133 10.20 1.48 -4.21
CA PRO A 133 9.33 0.47 -4.82
C PRO A 133 10.03 -0.88 -5.08
N SER A 134 11.35 -0.98 -4.91
CA SER A 134 12.11 -2.21 -5.14
C SER A 134 13.27 -2.34 -4.15
N PRO A 135 12.98 -2.67 -2.87
CA PRO A 135 14.01 -2.98 -1.88
C PRO A 135 14.75 -4.29 -2.23
N GLU A 136 16.03 -4.33 -1.90
CA GLU A 136 16.96 -5.48 -2.09
C GLU A 136 17.29 -6.17 -0.75
#